data_AF-A0A9W8BHM3-F1
#
_entry.id   AF-A0A9W8BHM3-F1
#
_cell.length_a   1.000
_cell.length_b   1.000
_cell.length_c   1.000
_cell.angle_alpha   90.00
_cell.angle_beta   90.00
_cell.angle_gamma   90.00
#
_symmetry.space_group_name_H-M   'P 1'
#
loop_
_entity.id
_entity.type
_entity.pdbx_description
1 polymer ?
#
loop_
_entity_poly.entity_id
_entity_poly.type
_entity_poly.pdbx_seq_one_letter_code
_entity_poly.pdbx_strand_id
1 'polypeptide(L)'
;MNSLLKWAILNGATAGEDAPGGESGRAAPQALDPAVIDMILGKPASVQMSECMDAVEHAETPAAARAVALDDLEMLVENIDNAANVEALGLWPRLQALYTDGDAGVRAGALWVSATALQHNPRAQAAFGARRLARPVLRVLQSDGDAAVRAKALLCLSAYVRANAAGLADFVAADGLQALHAVLGAADPRPVAKALFLLRALIDDDADADAGAERRLPPALADLRFADAAAAAALRFADSDPPTADAARDFVAVLAATH
;
A
#
# COMPACT_ATOMS: atom_id res chain seq x y z
N MET A 1 12.23 -40.58 23.07
CA MET A 1 13.21 -39.63 22.49
C MET A 1 14.20 -40.25 21.46
N ASN A 2 14.11 -41.54 21.10
CA ASN A 2 15.08 -42.20 20.20
C ASN A 2 14.56 -42.54 18.79
N SER A 3 13.30 -42.25 18.49
CA SER A 3 12.67 -42.58 17.19
C SER A 3 13.15 -41.66 16.07
N LEU A 4 13.28 -40.36 16.33
CA LEU A 4 13.82 -39.38 15.36
C LEU A 4 15.31 -39.58 15.10
N LEU A 5 16.10 -39.89 16.13
CA LEU A 5 17.52 -40.24 15.98
C LEU A 5 17.70 -41.55 15.18
N LYS A 6 16.90 -42.58 15.47
CA LYS A 6 16.91 -43.81 14.66
C LYS A 6 16.51 -43.54 13.21
N TRP A 7 15.50 -42.72 12.98
CA TRP A 7 15.07 -42.36 11.63
C TRP A 7 16.15 -41.56 10.89
N ALA A 8 16.81 -40.61 11.56
CA ALA A 8 17.89 -39.81 11.00
C ALA A 8 19.14 -40.63 10.69
N ILE A 9 19.50 -41.61 11.54
CA ILE A 9 20.63 -42.52 11.27
C ILE A 9 20.33 -43.44 10.09
N LEU A 10 19.11 -43.98 10.00
CA LEU A 10 18.69 -44.81 8.88
C LEU A 10 18.60 -44.01 7.57
N ASN A 11 18.29 -42.71 7.65
CA ASN A 11 18.09 -41.85 6.49
C ASN A 11 19.25 -40.93 6.10
N GLY A 12 20.24 -40.75 6.96
CA GLY A 12 21.34 -39.79 6.82
C GLY A 12 22.66 -40.35 6.28
N ALA A 13 22.71 -41.60 5.82
CA ALA A 13 23.92 -42.13 5.17
C ALA A 13 24.12 -41.49 3.79
N THR A 14 24.88 -40.39 3.75
CA THR A 14 25.33 -39.70 2.55
C THR A 14 26.63 -40.30 2.03
N ALA A 15 26.54 -40.99 0.89
CA ALA A 15 27.46 -40.93 -0.27
C ALA A 15 28.99 -41.08 -0.12
N GLY A 16 29.55 -41.59 0.98
CA GLY A 16 30.98 -41.89 1.06
C GLY A 16 31.31 -42.95 2.10
N GLU A 17 32.08 -43.96 1.66
CA GLU A 17 32.74 -45.02 2.44
C GLU A 17 31.92 -46.30 2.72
N ASP A 18 32.14 -47.26 1.82
CA ASP A 18 32.19 -48.72 2.02
C ASP A 18 31.07 -49.40 2.83
N ALA A 19 29.92 -49.59 2.17
CA ALA A 19 28.97 -50.65 2.52
C ALA A 19 28.96 -51.73 1.41
N PRO A 20 29.00 -53.03 1.74
CA PRO A 20 28.91 -54.09 0.74
C PRO A 20 27.57 -53.98 0.01
N GLY A 21 27.62 -54.10 -1.33
CA GLY A 21 26.50 -53.91 -2.24
C GLY A 21 25.27 -54.75 -1.88
N GLY A 22 24.40 -54.18 -1.04
CA GLY A 22 23.01 -54.55 -0.94
C GLY A 22 22.23 -53.57 -1.81
N GLU A 23 21.43 -54.08 -2.74
CA GLU A 23 20.48 -53.35 -3.57
C GLU A 23 19.43 -52.67 -2.67
N SER A 24 19.81 -51.59 -1.98
CA SER A 24 18.85 -50.65 -1.44
C SER A 24 18.54 -49.67 -2.56
N GLY A 25 17.51 -50.02 -3.34
CA GLY A 25 16.83 -49.09 -4.21
C GLY A 25 16.21 -47.98 -3.37
N ARG A 26 17.04 -47.04 -2.90
CA ARG A 26 16.57 -45.73 -2.50
C ARG A 26 16.09 -45.10 -3.80
N ALA A 27 14.77 -45.23 -4.05
CA ALA A 27 14.11 -44.42 -5.06
C ALA A 27 14.58 -42.99 -4.82
N ALA A 28 15.18 -42.37 -5.85
CA ALA A 28 15.44 -40.94 -5.83
C ALA A 28 14.17 -40.27 -5.29
N PRO A 29 14.28 -39.31 -4.34
CA PRO A 29 13.11 -38.71 -3.70
C PRO A 29 12.14 -38.33 -4.82
N GLN A 30 11.01 -39.04 -4.89
CA GLN A 30 10.04 -38.80 -5.93
C GLN A 30 9.61 -37.35 -5.78
N ALA A 31 9.76 -36.57 -6.84
CA ALA A 31 9.25 -35.21 -6.85
C ALA A 31 7.76 -35.30 -6.48
N LEU A 32 7.40 -34.69 -5.36
CA LEU A 32 6.01 -34.63 -4.91
C LEU A 32 5.21 -33.96 -6.04
N ASP A 33 4.09 -34.57 -6.39
CA ASP A 33 3.20 -34.03 -7.41
C ASP A 33 2.84 -32.57 -7.04
N PRO A 34 3.10 -31.59 -7.93
CA PRO A 34 2.74 -30.20 -7.70
C PRO A 34 1.28 -30.02 -7.28
N ALA A 35 0.36 -30.84 -7.80
CA ALA A 35 -1.05 -30.78 -7.41
C ALA A 35 -1.29 -31.19 -5.94
N VAL A 36 -0.49 -32.13 -5.42
CA VAL A 36 -0.54 -32.54 -4.01
C VAL A 36 0.08 -31.46 -3.12
N ILE A 37 1.15 -30.82 -3.58
CA ILE A 37 1.77 -29.67 -2.89
C ILE A 37 0.76 -28.52 -2.79
N ASP A 38 0.11 -28.15 -3.90
CA ASP A 38 -0.88 -27.08 -3.94
C ASP A 38 -2.12 -27.41 -3.11
N MET A 39 -2.53 -28.69 -3.05
CA MET A 39 -3.64 -29.12 -2.20
C MET A 39 -3.33 -28.99 -0.71
N ILE A 40 -2.06 -29.17 -0.31
CA ILE A 40 -1.62 -29.11 1.09
C ILE A 40 -1.26 -27.69 1.51
N LEU A 41 -0.57 -26.94 0.65
CA LEU A 41 -0.02 -25.60 0.96
C LEU A 41 -0.88 -24.46 0.40
N GLY A 42 -1.85 -24.74 -0.45
CA GLY A 42 -2.57 -23.75 -1.23
C GLY A 42 -1.77 -23.29 -2.45
N LYS A 43 -2.43 -22.55 -3.35
CA LYS A 43 -1.76 -21.93 -4.49
C LYS A 43 -0.73 -20.90 -4.00
N PRO A 44 0.39 -20.69 -4.71
CA PRO A 44 1.29 -19.58 -4.41
C PRO A 44 0.57 -18.24 -4.43
N ALA A 45 0.89 -17.34 -3.49
CA ALA A 45 0.23 -16.04 -3.39
C ALA A 45 0.36 -15.20 -4.68
N SER A 46 1.49 -15.29 -5.39
CA SER A 46 1.70 -14.64 -6.68
C SER A 46 0.70 -15.08 -7.76
N VAL A 47 0.33 -16.37 -7.76
CA VAL A 47 -0.69 -16.92 -8.65
C VAL A 47 -2.06 -16.40 -8.23
N GLN A 48 -2.38 -16.43 -6.94
CA GLN A 48 -3.66 -15.91 -6.43
C GLN A 48 -3.84 -14.42 -6.74
N MET A 49 -2.81 -13.59 -6.55
CA MET A 49 -2.84 -12.16 -6.89
C MET A 49 -3.12 -11.92 -8.37
N SER A 50 -2.53 -12.75 -9.24
CA SER A 50 -2.74 -12.67 -10.69
C SER A 50 -4.17 -13.10 -11.05
N GLU A 51 -4.67 -14.18 -10.46
CA GLU A 51 -6.04 -14.68 -10.66
C GLU A 51 -7.09 -13.64 -10.21
N CYS A 52 -6.87 -12.95 -9.07
CA CYS A 52 -7.73 -11.85 -8.64
C CYS A 52 -7.78 -10.74 -9.68
N MET A 53 -6.62 -10.29 -10.19
CA MET A 53 -6.60 -9.24 -11.22
C MET A 53 -7.21 -9.69 -12.55
N ASP A 54 -7.02 -10.95 -12.94
CA ASP A 54 -7.64 -11.52 -14.14
C ASP A 54 -9.17 -11.56 -14.00
N ALA A 55 -9.69 -11.91 -12.82
CA ALA A 55 -11.12 -11.88 -12.53
C ALA A 55 -11.70 -10.46 -12.58
N VAL A 56 -10.94 -9.45 -12.10
CA VAL A 56 -11.33 -8.03 -12.16
C VAL A 56 -11.37 -7.50 -13.59
N GLU A 57 -10.48 -7.94 -14.46
CA GLU A 57 -10.40 -7.48 -15.86
C GLU A 57 -11.31 -8.26 -16.82
N HIS A 58 -11.85 -9.39 -16.38
CA HIS A 58 -12.72 -10.20 -17.23
C HIS A 58 -14.03 -9.47 -17.53
N ALA A 59 -14.34 -9.33 -18.82
CA ALA A 59 -15.42 -8.47 -19.31
C ALA A 59 -16.83 -8.90 -18.83
N GLU A 60 -17.01 -10.18 -18.52
CA GLU A 60 -18.29 -10.73 -18.04
C GLU A 60 -18.46 -10.64 -16.52
N THR A 61 -17.41 -10.28 -15.77
CA THR A 61 -17.48 -10.18 -14.31
C THR A 61 -18.30 -8.95 -13.89
N PRO A 62 -19.41 -9.11 -13.15
CA PRO A 62 -20.18 -7.98 -12.67
C PRO A 62 -19.36 -7.08 -11.73
N ALA A 63 -19.63 -5.78 -11.72
CA ALA A 63 -18.89 -4.81 -10.90
C ALA A 63 -18.80 -5.18 -9.40
N ALA A 64 -19.88 -5.72 -8.82
CA ALA A 64 -19.88 -6.21 -7.44
C ALA A 64 -18.88 -7.36 -7.22
N ALA A 65 -18.79 -8.31 -8.16
CA ALA A 65 -17.82 -9.41 -8.07
C ALA A 65 -16.38 -8.93 -8.32
N ARG A 66 -16.19 -7.93 -9.20
CA ARG A 66 -14.89 -7.27 -9.39
C ARG A 66 -14.43 -6.57 -8.11
N ALA A 67 -15.33 -5.91 -7.39
CA ALA A 67 -15.01 -5.29 -6.10
C ALA A 67 -14.59 -6.34 -5.06
N VAL A 68 -15.28 -7.48 -4.98
CA VAL A 68 -14.87 -8.59 -4.09
C VAL A 68 -13.49 -9.13 -4.47
N ALA A 69 -13.20 -9.32 -5.77
CA ALA A 69 -11.88 -9.76 -6.20
C ALA A 69 -10.76 -8.75 -5.88
N LEU A 70 -11.08 -7.44 -5.84
CA LEU A 70 -10.16 -6.40 -5.37
C LEU A 70 -9.96 -6.46 -3.85
N ASP A 71 -11.00 -6.76 -3.07
CA ASP A 71 -10.88 -6.97 -1.63
C ASP A 71 -10.02 -8.22 -1.33
N ASP A 72 -10.21 -9.30 -2.09
CA ASP A 72 -9.37 -10.52 -1.99
C ASP A 72 -7.90 -10.22 -2.32
N LEU A 73 -7.65 -9.43 -3.37
CA LEU A 73 -6.31 -8.97 -3.71
C LEU A 73 -5.72 -8.09 -2.62
N GLU A 74 -6.53 -7.21 -2.01
CA GLU A 74 -6.12 -6.32 -0.94
C GLU A 74 -5.63 -7.11 0.27
N MET A 75 -6.39 -8.13 0.71
CA MET A 75 -5.99 -9.06 1.77
C MET A 75 -4.67 -9.76 1.47
N LEU A 76 -4.44 -10.16 0.21
CA LEU A 76 -3.17 -10.80 -0.18
C LEU A 76 -1.99 -9.84 -0.07
N VAL A 77 -2.17 -8.57 -0.43
CA VAL A 77 -1.10 -7.54 -0.37
C VAL A 77 -0.90 -6.93 1.02
N GLU A 78 -1.73 -7.25 2.02
CA GLU A 78 -1.42 -6.94 3.42
C GLU A 78 -0.10 -7.60 3.87
N ASN A 79 0.25 -8.74 3.27
CA ASN A 79 1.56 -9.34 3.44
C ASN A 79 2.61 -8.55 2.63
N ILE A 80 3.63 -8.04 3.33
CA ILE A 80 4.67 -7.20 2.73
C ILE A 80 5.48 -7.88 1.61
N ASP A 81 5.69 -9.20 1.70
CA ASP A 81 6.39 -9.97 0.67
C ASP A 81 5.54 -10.09 -0.60
N ASN A 82 4.21 -10.23 -0.45
CA ASN A 82 3.28 -10.21 -1.58
C ASN A 82 3.17 -8.82 -2.19
N ALA A 83 3.07 -7.77 -1.36
CA ALA A 83 3.07 -6.38 -1.81
C ALA A 83 4.32 -6.03 -2.63
N ALA A 84 5.49 -6.55 -2.26
CA ALA A 84 6.72 -6.36 -3.02
C ALA A 84 6.68 -6.98 -4.43
N ASN A 85 5.80 -7.97 -4.67
CA ASN A 85 5.63 -8.63 -5.97
C ASN A 85 4.70 -7.89 -6.93
N VAL A 86 3.99 -6.83 -6.50
CA VAL A 86 3.05 -6.07 -7.33
C VAL A 86 3.72 -5.54 -8.62
N GLU A 87 4.98 -5.10 -8.53
CA GLU A 87 5.76 -4.67 -9.70
C GLU A 87 6.17 -5.85 -10.58
N ALA A 88 6.72 -6.92 -10.00
CA ALA A 88 7.20 -8.09 -10.73
C ALA A 88 6.07 -8.81 -11.50
N LEU A 89 4.86 -8.79 -10.95
CA LEU A 89 3.65 -9.34 -11.56
C LEU A 89 2.98 -8.38 -12.56
N GLY A 90 3.53 -7.18 -12.75
CA GLY A 90 2.99 -6.20 -13.69
C GLY A 90 1.62 -5.65 -13.29
N LEU A 91 1.27 -5.63 -11.99
CA LEU A 91 -0.07 -5.25 -11.53
C LEU A 91 -0.27 -3.74 -11.46
N TRP A 92 0.79 -2.93 -11.36
CA TRP A 92 0.66 -1.47 -11.24
C TRP A 92 -0.11 -0.81 -12.41
N PRO A 93 0.23 -1.06 -13.70
CA PRO A 93 -0.55 -0.51 -14.81
C PRO A 93 -2.00 -0.98 -14.82
N ARG A 94 -2.22 -2.24 -14.42
CA ARG A 94 -3.54 -2.87 -14.35
C ARG A 94 -4.41 -2.18 -13.29
N LEU A 95 -3.88 -2.00 -12.08
CA LEU A 95 -4.53 -1.24 -11.01
C LEU A 95 -4.79 0.22 -11.39
N GLN A 96 -3.81 0.88 -12.03
CA GLN A 96 -3.96 2.26 -12.47
C GLN A 96 -5.12 2.42 -13.47
N ALA A 97 -5.33 1.47 -14.38
CA ALA A 97 -6.42 1.52 -15.35
C ALA A 97 -7.80 1.54 -14.68
N LEU A 98 -7.92 0.89 -13.52
CA LEU A 98 -9.15 0.82 -12.73
C LEU A 98 -9.45 2.11 -11.96
N TYR A 99 -8.52 3.06 -11.85
CA TYR A 99 -8.78 4.35 -11.17
C TYR A 99 -9.79 5.22 -11.90
N THR A 100 -10.12 4.90 -13.16
CA THR A 100 -11.12 5.58 -13.98
C THR A 100 -12.28 4.66 -14.37
N ASP A 101 -12.46 3.54 -13.65
CA ASP A 101 -13.55 2.61 -13.90
C ASP A 101 -14.93 3.28 -13.70
N GLY A 102 -15.94 2.83 -14.44
CA GLY A 102 -17.30 3.34 -14.33
C GLY A 102 -17.93 3.09 -12.96
N ASP A 103 -17.52 2.02 -12.28
CA ASP A 103 -18.05 1.65 -10.96
C ASP A 103 -17.20 2.22 -9.82
N ALA A 104 -17.85 2.88 -8.85
CA ALA A 104 -17.16 3.51 -7.71
C ALA A 104 -16.51 2.48 -6.76
N GLY A 105 -17.12 1.30 -6.59
CA GLY A 105 -16.55 0.22 -5.79
C GLY A 105 -15.26 -0.30 -6.38
N VAL A 106 -15.21 -0.47 -7.71
CA VAL A 106 -13.99 -0.87 -8.44
C VAL A 106 -12.88 0.18 -8.31
N ARG A 107 -13.20 1.47 -8.50
CA ARG A 107 -12.22 2.54 -8.30
C ARG A 107 -11.67 2.56 -6.87
N ALA A 108 -12.56 2.47 -5.88
CA ALA A 108 -12.19 2.44 -4.47
C ALA A 108 -11.32 1.22 -4.12
N GLY A 109 -11.66 0.04 -4.62
CA GLY A 109 -10.92 -1.20 -4.40
C GLY A 109 -9.51 -1.14 -4.99
N ALA A 110 -9.35 -0.67 -6.23
CA ALA A 110 -8.05 -0.53 -6.87
C ALA A 110 -7.11 0.44 -6.10
N LEU A 111 -7.66 1.56 -5.62
CA LEU A 111 -6.93 2.51 -4.78
C LEU A 111 -6.60 1.93 -3.40
N TRP A 112 -7.45 1.05 -2.87
CA TRP A 112 -7.22 0.38 -1.60
C TRP A 112 -6.08 -0.63 -1.72
N VAL A 113 -6.10 -1.52 -2.71
CA VAL A 113 -4.98 -2.44 -3.02
C VAL A 113 -3.68 -1.65 -3.17
N SER A 114 -3.72 -0.55 -3.91
CA SER A 114 -2.55 0.31 -4.13
C SER A 114 -2.03 0.91 -2.82
N ALA A 115 -2.93 1.42 -1.97
CA ALA A 115 -2.56 1.97 -0.67
C ALA A 115 -1.94 0.91 0.24
N THR A 116 -2.52 -0.28 0.32
CA THR A 116 -2.03 -1.38 1.16
C THR A 116 -0.66 -1.87 0.70
N ALA A 117 -0.46 -2.01 -0.61
CA ALA A 117 0.85 -2.39 -1.15
C ALA A 117 1.97 -1.36 -0.84
N LEU A 118 1.62 -0.08 -0.72
CA LEU A 118 2.56 1.01 -0.44
C LEU A 118 2.91 1.18 1.04
N GLN A 119 2.01 0.77 1.94
CA GLN A 119 2.18 0.99 3.38
C GLN A 119 3.45 0.30 3.88
N HIS A 120 4.35 1.11 4.45
CA HIS A 120 5.62 0.64 5.03
C HIS A 120 6.47 -0.20 4.06
N ASN A 121 6.36 0.03 2.74
CA ASN A 121 7.02 -0.76 1.71
C ASN A 121 7.84 0.12 0.75
N PRO A 122 9.13 0.39 1.04
CA PRO A 122 9.99 1.23 0.20
C PRO A 122 10.16 0.73 -1.24
N ARG A 123 10.13 -0.58 -1.47
CA ARG A 123 10.25 -1.16 -2.82
C ARG A 123 9.01 -0.86 -3.65
N ALA A 124 7.82 -1.07 -3.09
CA ALA A 124 6.56 -0.73 -3.74
C ALA A 124 6.44 0.78 -3.97
N GLN A 125 6.81 1.60 -2.99
CA GLN A 125 6.85 3.06 -3.11
C GLN A 125 7.78 3.52 -4.24
N ALA A 126 9.00 2.97 -4.33
CA ALA A 126 9.92 3.31 -5.41
C ALA A 126 9.36 2.93 -6.80
N ALA A 127 8.78 1.74 -6.94
CA ALA A 127 8.15 1.30 -8.20
C ALA A 127 6.96 2.19 -8.61
N PHE A 128 6.11 2.54 -7.64
CA PHE A 128 4.98 3.44 -7.84
C PHE A 128 5.41 4.83 -8.31
N GLY A 129 6.47 5.38 -7.69
CA GLY A 129 7.06 6.67 -8.06
C GLY A 129 7.72 6.65 -9.44
N ALA A 130 8.47 5.58 -9.77
CA ALA A 130 9.09 5.42 -11.09
C ALA A 130 8.05 5.45 -12.23
N ARG A 131 6.83 5.00 -11.94
CA ARG A 131 5.68 5.01 -12.86
C ARG A 131 4.85 6.30 -12.82
N ARG A 132 5.21 7.27 -11.97
CA ARG A 132 4.50 8.55 -11.78
C ARG A 132 3.03 8.39 -11.43
N LEU A 133 2.71 7.38 -10.61
CA LEU A 133 1.33 7.03 -10.26
C LEU A 133 0.69 7.97 -9.23
N ALA A 134 1.45 8.88 -8.62
CA ALA A 134 0.87 9.91 -7.75
C ALA A 134 -0.10 10.83 -8.52
N ARG A 135 0.23 11.20 -9.76
CA ARG A 135 -0.60 12.08 -10.62
C ARG A 135 -1.99 11.52 -10.92
N PRO A 136 -2.17 10.27 -11.39
CA PRO A 136 -3.51 9.71 -11.59
C PRO A 136 -4.30 9.60 -10.29
N VAL A 137 -3.67 9.27 -9.15
CA VAL A 137 -4.37 9.24 -7.86
C VAL A 137 -4.81 10.64 -7.40
N LEU A 138 -3.97 11.66 -7.61
CA LEU A 138 -4.33 13.06 -7.35
C LEU A 138 -5.53 13.53 -8.18
N ARG A 139 -5.59 13.12 -9.46
CA ARG A 139 -6.78 13.40 -10.28
C ARG A 139 -8.04 12.79 -9.69
N VAL A 140 -7.98 11.53 -9.23
CA VAL A 140 -9.13 10.90 -8.54
C VAL A 140 -9.52 11.70 -7.29
N LEU A 141 -8.55 12.09 -6.46
CA LEU A 141 -8.81 12.90 -5.26
C LEU A 141 -9.54 14.20 -5.58
N GLN A 142 -9.21 14.85 -6.70
CA GLN A 142 -9.76 16.14 -7.11
C GLN A 142 -11.10 16.06 -7.84
N SER A 143 -11.30 15.04 -8.69
CA SER A 143 -12.43 15.01 -9.63
C SER A 143 -13.46 13.92 -9.39
N ASP A 144 -13.20 12.93 -8.52
CA ASP A 144 -14.15 11.84 -8.31
C ASP A 144 -15.41 12.33 -7.58
N GLY A 145 -16.58 11.95 -8.09
CA GLY A 145 -17.87 12.30 -7.48
C GLY A 145 -18.10 11.59 -6.14
N ASP A 146 -17.51 10.40 -5.94
CA ASP A 146 -17.74 9.58 -4.75
C ASP A 146 -16.75 9.90 -3.62
N ALA A 147 -17.28 10.21 -2.45
CA ALA A 147 -16.48 10.57 -1.27
C ALA A 147 -15.62 9.41 -0.73
N ALA A 148 -16.11 8.17 -0.83
CA ALA A 148 -15.36 6.99 -0.41
C ALA A 148 -14.18 6.74 -1.35
N VAL A 149 -14.36 6.94 -2.67
CA VAL A 149 -13.27 6.86 -3.65
C VAL A 149 -12.20 7.92 -3.37
N ARG A 150 -12.60 9.18 -3.16
CA ARG A 150 -11.65 10.26 -2.76
C ARG A 150 -10.91 9.93 -1.46
N ALA A 151 -11.59 9.34 -0.48
CA ALA A 151 -10.96 8.93 0.77
C ALA A 151 -9.92 7.79 0.58
N LYS A 152 -10.16 6.85 -0.35
CA LYS A 152 -9.18 5.81 -0.72
C LYS A 152 -8.02 6.39 -1.54
N ALA A 153 -8.26 7.36 -2.41
CA ALA A 153 -7.19 8.09 -3.10
C ALA A 153 -6.26 8.80 -2.09
N LEU A 154 -6.83 9.47 -1.11
CA LEU A 154 -6.05 10.12 -0.05
C LEU A 154 -5.28 9.12 0.83
N LEU A 155 -5.86 7.94 1.10
CA LEU A 155 -5.17 6.85 1.79
C LEU A 155 -3.97 6.35 0.98
N CYS A 156 -4.13 6.16 -0.33
CA CYS A 156 -3.06 5.75 -1.23
C CYS A 156 -1.92 6.78 -1.28
N LEU A 157 -2.26 8.07 -1.39
CA LEU A 157 -1.26 9.15 -1.38
C LEU A 157 -0.53 9.22 -0.04
N SER A 158 -1.26 9.06 1.08
CA SER A 158 -0.67 9.00 2.42
C SER A 158 0.33 7.85 2.55
N ALA A 159 -0.03 6.64 2.10
CA ALA A 159 0.84 5.49 2.09
C ALA A 159 2.08 5.69 1.19
N TYR A 160 1.93 6.46 0.11
CA TYR A 160 3.04 6.76 -0.79
C TYR A 160 4.07 7.73 -0.20
N VAL A 161 3.62 8.81 0.46
CA VAL A 161 4.51 9.91 0.88
C VAL A 161 5.12 9.74 2.27
N ARG A 162 4.46 8.99 3.17
CA ARG A 162 4.94 8.77 4.54
C ARG A 162 6.21 7.94 4.55
N ALA A 163 7.18 8.36 5.36
CA ALA A 163 8.52 7.78 5.43
C ALA A 163 9.21 7.60 4.05
N ASN A 164 8.89 8.46 3.08
CA ASN A 164 9.39 8.40 1.71
C ASN A 164 9.60 9.81 1.12
N ALA A 165 10.78 10.38 1.34
CA ALA A 165 11.13 11.74 0.90
C ALA A 165 11.05 11.92 -0.63
N ALA A 166 11.45 10.89 -1.40
CA ALA A 166 11.35 10.92 -2.85
C ALA A 166 9.87 10.95 -3.30
N GLY A 167 9.01 10.18 -2.65
CA GLY A 167 7.57 10.20 -2.91
C GLY A 167 6.91 11.50 -2.51
N LEU A 168 7.32 12.10 -1.39
CA LEU A 168 6.83 13.42 -1.00
C LEU A 168 7.27 14.49 -2.01
N ALA A 169 8.52 14.45 -2.49
CA ALA A 169 8.98 15.36 -3.52
C ALA A 169 8.18 15.20 -4.84
N ASP A 170 7.91 13.96 -5.28
CA ASP A 170 7.06 13.69 -6.45
C ASP A 170 5.62 14.20 -6.24
N PHE A 171 5.06 13.98 -5.05
CA PHE A 171 3.73 14.46 -4.68
C PHE A 171 3.63 15.99 -4.75
N VAL A 172 4.61 16.72 -4.22
CA VAL A 172 4.64 18.18 -4.29
C VAL A 172 4.84 18.66 -5.73
N ALA A 173 5.71 18.02 -6.49
CA ALA A 173 5.91 18.31 -7.92
C ALA A 173 4.69 17.98 -8.80
N ALA A 174 3.71 17.26 -8.24
CA ALA A 174 2.43 16.94 -8.87
C ALA A 174 1.27 17.80 -8.34
N ASP A 175 1.54 18.94 -7.68
CA ASP A 175 0.55 19.85 -7.09
C ASP A 175 -0.26 19.21 -5.94
N GLY A 176 0.34 18.26 -5.23
CA GLY A 176 -0.32 17.52 -4.15
C GLY A 176 -0.72 18.39 -2.96
N LEU A 177 0.05 19.43 -2.63
CA LEU A 177 -0.31 20.36 -1.54
C LEU A 177 -1.55 21.18 -1.89
N GLN A 178 -1.68 21.62 -3.13
CA GLN A 178 -2.85 22.34 -3.64
C GLN A 178 -4.08 21.44 -3.62
N ALA A 179 -3.92 20.16 -3.97
CA ALA A 179 -4.98 19.17 -3.83
C ALA A 179 -5.42 18.99 -2.36
N LEU A 180 -4.48 18.90 -1.40
CA LEU A 180 -4.81 18.83 0.03
C LEU A 180 -5.53 20.08 0.51
N HIS A 181 -5.06 21.27 0.13
CA HIS A 181 -5.71 22.53 0.46
C HIS A 181 -7.18 22.55 -0.03
N ALA A 182 -7.43 22.09 -1.25
CA ALA A 182 -8.79 21.98 -1.79
C ALA A 182 -9.67 20.99 -0.99
N VAL A 183 -9.10 19.86 -0.55
CA VAL A 183 -9.80 18.88 0.29
C VAL A 183 -10.16 19.47 1.65
N LEU A 184 -9.28 20.26 2.26
CA LEU A 184 -9.52 20.91 3.55
C LEU A 184 -10.61 21.99 3.48
N GLY A 185 -10.73 22.66 2.32
CA GLY A 185 -11.81 23.61 2.05
C GLY A 185 -13.16 22.97 1.71
N ALA A 186 -13.23 21.63 1.59
CA ALA A 186 -14.47 20.92 1.26
C ALA A 186 -15.37 20.76 2.49
N ALA A 187 -16.69 20.67 2.25
CA ALA A 187 -17.68 20.53 3.32
C ALA A 187 -17.74 19.12 3.95
N ASP A 188 -17.15 18.10 3.31
CA ASP A 188 -17.20 16.72 3.80
C ASP A 188 -16.12 16.48 4.87
N PRO A 189 -16.49 16.14 6.12
CA PRO A 189 -15.53 15.99 7.21
C PRO A 189 -14.62 14.76 7.07
N ARG A 190 -15.00 13.73 6.30
CA ARG A 190 -14.22 12.47 6.25
C ARG A 190 -12.89 12.63 5.50
N PRO A 191 -12.84 13.22 4.28
CA PRO A 191 -11.58 13.52 3.61
C PRO A 191 -10.72 14.53 4.39
N VAL A 192 -11.35 15.51 5.06
CA VAL A 192 -10.65 16.53 5.86
C VAL A 192 -9.87 15.89 7.01
N ALA A 193 -10.49 15.00 7.79
CA ALA A 193 -9.81 14.32 8.90
C ALA A 193 -8.58 13.52 8.43
N LYS A 194 -8.69 12.84 7.28
CA LYS A 194 -7.57 12.09 6.68
C LYS A 194 -6.46 13.00 6.17
N ALA A 195 -6.79 14.18 5.64
CA ALA A 195 -5.82 15.16 5.17
C ALA A 195 -5.05 15.76 6.35
N LEU A 196 -5.74 16.10 7.43
CA LEU A 196 -5.13 16.56 8.68
C LEU A 196 -4.19 15.51 9.28
N PHE A 197 -4.63 14.25 9.33
CA PHE A 197 -3.81 13.15 9.81
C PHE A 197 -2.53 12.98 8.97
N LEU A 198 -2.63 13.09 7.65
CA LEU A 198 -1.47 13.04 6.76
C LEU A 198 -0.50 14.20 7.06
N LEU A 199 -1.00 15.43 7.15
CA LEU A 199 -0.15 16.59 7.45
C LEU A 199 0.54 16.42 8.80
N ARG A 200 -0.17 15.92 9.81
CA ARG A 200 0.42 15.61 11.11
C ARG A 200 1.53 14.57 11.00
N ALA A 201 1.27 13.46 10.31
CA ALA A 201 2.26 12.41 10.12
C ALA A 201 3.51 12.89 9.39
N LEU A 202 3.37 13.78 8.40
CA LEU A 202 4.52 14.37 7.69
C LEU A 202 5.38 15.28 8.57
N ILE A 203 4.75 15.96 9.54
CA ILE A 203 5.46 16.81 10.51
C ILE A 203 6.20 15.95 11.53
N ASP A 204 5.56 14.90 12.01
CA ASP A 204 6.18 13.96 12.95
C ASP A 204 7.35 13.22 12.28
N ASP A 205 7.23 12.84 10.99
CA ASP A 205 8.32 12.22 10.21
C ASP A 205 9.54 13.15 10.04
N ASP A 206 9.34 14.48 9.98
CA ASP A 206 10.42 15.48 9.88
C ASP A 206 11.12 15.73 11.22
N ALA A 207 10.34 15.75 12.30
CA ALA A 207 10.83 16.01 13.65
C ALA A 207 11.67 14.85 14.22
N ASP A 208 11.58 13.66 13.62
CA ASP A 208 12.38 12.51 13.99
C ASP A 208 13.86 12.70 13.56
N ALA A 209 14.66 13.23 14.48
CA ALA A 209 16.07 13.53 14.27
C ALA A 209 16.92 12.28 13.94
N ASP A 210 16.46 11.10 14.38
CA ASP A 210 17.10 9.81 14.15
C ASP A 210 16.68 9.17 12.81
N ALA A 211 15.72 9.77 12.10
CA ALA A 211 15.29 9.30 10.80
C ALA A 211 16.41 9.48 9.75
N GLY A 212 16.64 8.39 8.99
CA GLY A 212 17.59 8.40 7.87
C GLY A 212 17.25 9.46 6.81
N ALA A 213 18.22 9.85 6.00
CA ALA A 213 18.07 10.93 5.01
C ALA A 213 16.88 10.74 4.04
N GLU A 214 16.47 9.49 3.79
CA GLU A 214 15.34 9.11 2.95
C GLU A 214 13.96 9.45 3.55
N ARG A 215 13.89 9.81 4.83
CA ARG A 215 12.65 10.16 5.56
C ARG A 215 12.51 11.64 5.88
N ARG A 216 13.60 12.41 5.78
CA ARG A 216 13.61 13.84 6.07
C ARG A 216 12.85 14.61 4.99
N LEU A 217 12.14 15.68 5.38
CA LEU A 217 11.48 16.50 4.39
C LEU A 217 12.50 17.15 3.45
N PRO A 218 12.21 17.25 2.14
CA PRO A 218 12.95 18.11 1.23
C PRO A 218 13.08 19.53 1.82
N PRO A 219 14.25 20.20 1.68
CA PRO A 219 14.46 21.54 2.26
C PRO A 219 13.40 22.57 1.86
N ALA A 220 12.91 22.48 0.63
CA ALA A 220 11.84 23.35 0.11
C ALA A 220 10.50 23.23 0.86
N LEU A 221 10.28 22.13 1.59
CA LEU A 221 9.11 21.90 2.43
C LEU A 221 9.37 22.24 3.91
N ALA A 222 10.61 22.10 4.38
CA ALA A 222 11.03 22.53 5.72
C ALA A 222 10.84 24.04 5.91
N ASP A 223 11.06 24.83 4.84
CA ASP A 223 10.87 26.29 4.84
C ASP A 223 9.39 26.73 4.90
N LEU A 224 8.43 25.86 4.56
CA LEU A 224 7.02 26.23 4.47
C LEU A 224 6.31 26.38 5.84
N ARG A 225 6.99 26.18 6.98
CA ARG A 225 6.40 26.29 8.34
C ARG A 225 5.02 25.61 8.51
N PHE A 226 4.75 24.55 7.74
CA PHE A 226 3.57 23.69 7.93
C PHE A 226 3.56 23.07 9.34
N ALA A 227 4.75 22.84 9.91
CA ALA A 227 4.95 22.18 11.20
C ALA A 227 4.20 22.84 12.37
N ASP A 228 4.40 24.14 12.61
CA ASP A 228 3.81 24.81 13.78
C ASP A 228 2.29 25.01 13.63
N ALA A 229 1.85 25.39 12.43
CA ALA A 229 0.44 25.66 12.11
C ALA A 229 -0.41 24.39 12.09
N ALA A 230 0.06 23.32 11.43
CA ALA A 230 -0.68 22.06 11.33
C ALA A 230 -0.51 21.18 12.57
N ALA A 231 0.60 21.27 13.33
CA ALA A 231 0.66 20.64 14.65
C ALA A 231 -0.36 21.28 15.61
N ALA A 232 -0.44 22.62 15.67
CA ALA A 232 -1.39 23.31 16.54
C ALA A 232 -2.86 23.07 16.15
N ALA A 233 -3.15 22.85 14.86
CA ALA A 233 -4.48 22.53 14.38
C ALA A 233 -4.86 21.05 14.54
N ALA A 234 -3.93 20.11 14.33
CA ALA A 234 -4.14 18.69 14.60
C ALA A 234 -4.42 18.43 16.10
N LEU A 235 -3.73 19.14 16.99
CA LEU A 235 -4.01 19.14 18.43
C LEU A 235 -5.43 19.62 18.74
N ARG A 236 -5.89 20.71 18.12
CA ARG A 236 -7.25 21.24 18.30
C ARG A 236 -8.35 20.34 17.71
N PHE A 237 -8.04 19.64 16.61
CA PHE A 237 -8.95 18.66 16.00
C PHE A 237 -9.05 17.37 16.82
N ALA A 238 -7.96 16.92 17.45
CA ALA A 238 -7.97 15.76 18.34
C ALA A 238 -8.70 16.02 19.66
N ASP A 239 -8.69 17.26 20.16
CA ASP A 239 -9.39 17.67 21.39
C ASP A 239 -10.88 18.02 21.17
N SER A 240 -11.36 18.10 19.92
CA SER A 240 -12.77 18.40 19.63
C SER A 240 -13.55 17.10 19.38
N ASP A 241 -14.38 16.71 20.36
CA ASP A 241 -15.36 15.65 20.20
C ASP A 241 -16.79 16.23 20.09
N PRO A 242 -17.51 16.08 18.97
CA PRO A 242 -17.03 15.54 17.69
C PRO A 242 -16.18 16.57 16.92
N PRO A 243 -15.35 16.12 15.96
CA PRO A 243 -14.57 17.01 15.11
C PRO A 243 -15.50 17.91 14.28
N THR A 244 -15.52 19.21 14.59
CA THR A 244 -16.45 20.14 13.97
C THR A 244 -15.87 20.74 12.69
N ALA A 245 -16.76 21.08 11.74
CA ALA A 245 -16.40 21.81 10.52
C ALA A 245 -15.77 23.20 10.81
N ASP A 246 -15.89 23.70 12.05
CA ASP A 246 -15.28 24.95 12.49
C ASP A 246 -13.76 24.79 12.74
N ALA A 247 -13.32 23.68 13.34
CA ALA A 247 -11.89 23.40 13.53
C ALA A 247 -11.14 23.22 12.19
N ALA A 248 -11.81 22.64 11.20
CA ALA A 248 -11.30 22.55 9.83
C ALA A 248 -11.20 23.92 9.15
N ARG A 249 -12.18 24.81 9.37
CA ARG A 249 -12.17 26.19 8.85
C ARG A 249 -11.06 27.04 9.46
N ASP A 250 -10.84 26.94 10.78
CA ASP A 250 -9.73 27.62 11.45
C ASP A 250 -8.38 27.16 10.92
N PHE A 251 -8.25 25.87 10.58
CA PHE A 251 -7.03 25.34 9.97
C PHE A 251 -6.75 25.90 8.57
N VAL A 252 -7.78 25.93 7.71
CA VAL A 252 -7.68 26.54 6.38
C VAL A 252 -7.31 28.02 6.47
N ALA A 253 -7.85 28.75 7.45
CA ALA A 253 -7.51 30.16 7.68
C ALA A 253 -6.05 30.37 8.09
N VAL A 254 -5.49 29.47 8.92
CA VAL A 254 -4.07 29.51 9.30
C VAL A 254 -3.17 29.19 8.10
N LEU A 255 -3.50 28.18 7.29
CA LEU A 255 -2.75 27.87 6.07
C LEU A 255 -2.79 29.04 5.06
N ALA A 256 -3.94 29.67 4.88
CA ALA A 256 -4.12 30.81 3.97
C ALA A 256 -3.37 32.08 4.42
N ALA A 257 -3.05 32.23 5.71
CA ALA A 257 -2.30 33.37 6.24
C ALA A 257 -0.77 33.21 6.13
N THR A 258 -0.29 32.04 5.71
CA THR A 258 1.15 31.70 5.64
C THR A 258 1.68 31.73 4.19
N HIS A 259 0.84 32.12 3.23
CA HIS A 259 1.15 32.38 1.82
C HIS A 259 0.78 33.82 1.46
#